data_AF-A0A4R1QYN2-F1
#
_entry.id   AF-A0A4R1QYN2-F1
#
_cell.length_a   1.000
_cell.length_b   1.000
_cell.length_c   1.000
_cell.angle_alpha   90.00
_cell.angle_beta   90.00
_cell.angle_gamma   90.00
#
_symmetry.space_group_name_H-M   'P 1'
#
loop_
_entity.id
_entity.type
_entity.pdbx_description
1 polymer ?
#
loop_
_entity_poly.entity_id
_entity_poly.type
_entity_poly.pdbx_seq_one_letter_code
_entity_poly.pdbx_strand_id
1 'polypeptide(L)'
;MRSCYNNAIVSAPEDTYIKIENINGPILFLSADNDDMWPAKEASEWMMERLNKKQFPYQHKHYNYKYASHFLIPYKLRTVKIFAIERKYPEECMESNMKSLEDTLIFLNEW
;
A
#
# COMPACT_ATOMS: atom_id res chain seq x y z
N MET A 1 -11.91 0.69 -10.76
CA MET A 1 -11.14 -0.35 -11.49
C MET A 1 -10.83 -1.55 -10.62
N ARG A 2 -10.88 -1.41 -9.29
CA ARG A 2 -10.63 -2.47 -8.31
C ARG A 2 -11.33 -3.81 -8.59
N SER A 3 -12.59 -3.79 -9.06
CA SER A 3 -13.35 -5.02 -9.36
C SER A 3 -12.70 -5.94 -10.40
N CYS A 4 -11.84 -5.42 -11.29
CA CYS A 4 -11.09 -6.21 -12.25
C CYS A 4 -10.09 -7.18 -11.57
N TYR A 5 -9.75 -6.95 -10.31
CA TYR A 5 -8.77 -7.74 -9.56
C TYR A 5 -9.38 -8.78 -8.63
N ASN A 6 -10.71 -8.82 -8.49
CA ASN A 6 -11.39 -9.71 -7.53
C ASN A 6 -10.96 -11.19 -7.70
N ASN A 7 -10.82 -11.65 -8.94
CA ASN A 7 -10.38 -13.03 -9.23
C ASN A 7 -8.86 -13.20 -9.13
N ALA A 8 -8.09 -12.15 -9.42
CA ALA A 8 -6.62 -12.19 -9.42
C ALA A 8 -6.06 -12.36 -8.00
N ILE A 9 -6.65 -11.73 -6.98
CA ILE A 9 -6.21 -11.91 -5.59
C ILE A 9 -6.42 -13.37 -5.14
N VAL A 10 -7.53 -13.98 -5.55
CA VAL A 10 -7.99 -15.28 -5.02
C VAL A 10 -7.37 -16.47 -5.76
N SER A 11 -7.06 -16.31 -7.05
CA SER A 11 -6.81 -17.46 -7.95
C SER A 11 -5.66 -17.26 -8.94
N ALA A 12 -4.82 -16.24 -8.76
CA ALA A 12 -3.68 -16.06 -9.64
C ALA A 12 -2.67 -17.24 -9.53
N PRO A 13 -2.16 -17.75 -10.66
CA PRO A 13 -1.13 -18.80 -10.66
C PRO A 13 0.15 -18.34 -9.97
N GLU A 14 0.85 -19.26 -9.29
CA GLU A 14 2.03 -18.95 -8.46
C GLU A 14 3.17 -18.26 -9.25
N ASP A 15 3.32 -18.57 -10.53
CA ASP A 15 4.34 -18.00 -11.42
C ASP A 15 4.06 -16.56 -11.86
N THR A 16 2.83 -16.06 -11.63
CA THR A 16 2.48 -14.66 -11.88
C THR A 16 2.86 -13.72 -10.73
N TYR A 17 3.12 -14.26 -9.54
CA TYR A 17 3.52 -13.46 -8.40
C TYR A 17 4.99 -13.03 -8.48
N ILE A 18 5.23 -11.78 -8.10
CA ILE A 18 6.59 -11.29 -7.87
C ILE A 18 7.13 -12.02 -6.63
N LYS A 19 8.28 -12.69 -6.78
CA LYS A 19 8.96 -13.42 -5.70
C LYS A 19 9.70 -12.45 -4.77
N ILE A 20 8.94 -11.68 -4.00
CA ILE A 20 9.44 -10.66 -3.08
C ILE A 20 10.40 -11.21 -2.01
N GLU A 21 10.31 -12.51 -1.69
CA GLU A 21 11.22 -13.18 -0.77
C GLU A 21 12.67 -13.23 -1.26
N ASN A 22 12.90 -12.96 -2.55
CA ASN A 22 14.23 -12.89 -3.15
C ASN A 22 14.85 -11.48 -3.10
N ILE A 23 14.16 -10.49 -2.54
CA ILE A 23 14.68 -9.13 -2.40
C ILE A 23 15.78 -9.13 -1.32
N ASN A 24 16.91 -8.48 -1.59
CA ASN A 24 18.06 -8.42 -0.67
C ASN A 24 18.11 -7.10 0.12
N GLY A 25 16.99 -6.73 0.76
CA GLY A 25 16.91 -5.50 1.54
C GLY A 25 15.55 -5.31 2.22
N PRO A 26 15.44 -4.30 3.10
CA PRO A 26 14.19 -4.00 3.80
C PRO A 26 13.05 -3.62 2.84
N ILE A 27 11.81 -3.92 3.24
CA ILE A 27 10.62 -3.62 2.44
C ILE A 27 9.59 -2.84 3.27
N LEU A 28 9.12 -1.72 2.74
CA LEU A 28 8.00 -0.96 3.30
C LEU A 28 6.81 -1.02 2.34
N PHE A 29 5.66 -1.47 2.83
CA PHE A 29 4.39 -1.38 2.12
C PHE A 29 3.54 -0.25 2.70
N LEU A 30 2.97 0.57 1.83
CA LEU A 30 2.01 1.61 2.18
C LEU A 30 0.75 1.39 1.35
N SER A 31 -0.41 1.32 2.01
CA SER A 31 -1.70 1.13 1.33
C SER A 31 -2.78 2.03 1.90
N ALA A 32 -3.92 2.09 1.22
CA ALA A 32 -5.08 2.84 1.64
C ALA A 32 -6.35 1.99 1.61
N ASP A 33 -7.25 2.19 2.58
CA ASP A 33 -8.54 1.49 2.62
C ASP A 33 -9.44 1.85 1.42
N ASN A 34 -9.29 3.06 0.87
CA ASN A 34 -10.11 3.57 -0.23
C ASN A 34 -9.32 3.65 -1.55
N ASP A 35 -8.42 2.69 -1.79
CA ASP A 35 -7.83 2.48 -3.12
C ASP A 35 -8.85 1.83 -4.08
N ASP A 36 -9.56 2.67 -4.84
CA ASP A 36 -10.57 2.23 -5.83
C ASP A 36 -9.94 1.77 -7.17
N MET A 37 -8.61 1.86 -7.31
CA MET A 37 -7.90 1.42 -8.51
C MET A 37 -7.59 -0.08 -8.44
N TRP A 38 -7.00 -0.53 -7.33
CA TRP A 38 -6.63 -1.94 -7.12
C TRP A 38 -6.61 -2.31 -5.63
N PRO A 39 -6.53 -3.61 -5.28
CA PRO A 39 -6.61 -4.07 -3.90
C PRO A 39 -5.26 -3.99 -3.17
N ALA A 40 -4.73 -2.77 -3.00
CA ALA A 40 -3.40 -2.54 -2.45
C ALA A 40 -3.21 -3.09 -1.03
N LYS A 41 -4.24 -2.96 -0.17
CA LYS A 41 -4.20 -3.44 1.22
C LYS A 41 -4.10 -4.96 1.27
N GLU A 42 -5.01 -5.65 0.60
CA GLU A 42 -5.05 -7.12 0.58
C GLU A 42 -3.79 -7.70 -0.06
N ALA A 43 -3.29 -7.07 -1.13
CA ALA A 43 -2.03 -7.47 -1.74
C ALA A 43 -0.85 -7.28 -0.75
N SER A 44 -0.82 -6.17 -0.01
CA SER A 44 0.22 -5.91 1.00
C SER A 44 0.15 -6.90 2.17
N GLU A 45 -1.04 -7.21 2.67
CA GLU A 45 -1.27 -8.20 3.73
C GLU A 45 -0.81 -9.59 3.28
N TRP A 46 -1.15 -10.01 2.06
CA TRP A 46 -0.67 -11.26 1.47
C TRP A 46 0.85 -11.29 1.33
N MET A 47 1.46 -10.18 0.88
CA MET A 47 2.91 -10.06 0.75
C MET A 47 3.60 -10.16 2.12
N MET A 48 3.07 -9.51 3.16
CA MET A 48 3.56 -9.62 4.53
C MET A 48 3.49 -11.09 5.02
N GLU A 49 2.38 -11.80 4.77
CA GLU A 49 2.29 -13.22 5.10
C GLU A 49 3.32 -14.07 4.35
N ARG A 50 3.55 -13.80 3.06
CA ARG A 50 4.54 -14.53 2.25
C ARG A 50 5.95 -14.35 2.81
N LEU A 51 6.35 -13.11 3.13
CA LEU A 51 7.65 -12.81 3.73
C LEU A 51 7.82 -13.52 5.07
N ASN A 52 6.79 -13.49 5.93
CA ASN A 52 6.79 -14.20 7.21
C ASN A 52 6.95 -15.72 7.03
N LYS A 53 6.16 -16.33 6.14
CA LYS A 53 6.22 -17.79 5.83
C LYS A 53 7.57 -18.22 5.28
N LYS A 54 8.25 -17.35 4.53
CA LYS A 54 9.57 -17.59 3.95
C LYS A 54 10.73 -17.21 4.87
N GLN A 55 10.44 -16.78 6.10
CA GLN A 55 11.44 -16.34 7.09
C GLN A 55 12.36 -15.26 6.52
N PHE A 56 11.77 -14.28 5.84
CA PHE A 56 12.50 -13.20 5.19
C PHE A 56 13.40 -12.46 6.20
N PRO A 57 14.72 -12.34 5.94
CA PRO A 57 15.67 -11.94 6.98
C PRO A 57 15.77 -10.43 7.19
N TYR A 58 15.19 -9.62 6.30
CA TYR A 58 15.24 -8.16 6.38
C TYR A 58 13.97 -7.59 7.01
N GLN A 59 14.09 -6.39 7.60
CA GLN A 59 12.97 -5.64 8.14
C GLN A 59 11.88 -5.46 7.08
N HIS A 60 10.65 -5.75 7.44
CA HIS A 60 9.49 -5.49 6.60
C HIS A 60 8.32 -4.95 7.43
N LYS A 61 7.69 -3.89 6.94
CA LYS A 61 6.59 -3.19 7.61
C LYS A 61 5.46 -2.88 6.62
N HIS A 62 4.24 -2.81 7.13
CA HIS A 62 3.07 -2.40 6.37
C HIS A 62 2.27 -1.38 7.15
N TYR A 63 2.00 -0.22 6.54
CA TYR A 63 1.04 0.76 7.04
C TYR A 63 -0.14 0.87 6.09
N ASN A 64 -1.34 0.90 6.66
CA ASN A 64 -2.57 1.10 5.92
C ASN A 64 -3.32 2.33 6.45
N TYR A 65 -3.60 3.28 5.56
CA TYR A 65 -4.24 4.54 5.91
C TYR A 65 -5.73 4.49 5.63
N LYS A 66 -6.53 4.78 6.67
CA LYS A 66 -8.00 4.74 6.60
C LYS A 66 -8.55 5.83 5.67
N TYR A 67 -8.06 7.05 5.79
CA TYR A 67 -8.46 8.19 4.97
C TYR A 67 -7.39 8.47 3.94
N ALA A 68 -7.34 7.70 2.87
CA ALA A 68 -6.47 7.95 1.73
C ALA A 68 -7.06 7.29 0.49
N SER A 69 -6.78 7.86 -0.68
CA SER A 69 -7.06 7.20 -1.95
C SER A 69 -5.85 6.42 -2.45
N HIS A 70 -5.88 6.04 -3.73
CA HIS A 70 -4.73 5.44 -4.42
C HIS A 70 -3.45 6.30 -4.35
N PHE A 71 -3.59 7.62 -4.26
CA PHE A 71 -2.44 8.53 -4.23
C PHE A 71 -2.08 8.93 -2.79
N LEU A 72 -1.02 8.34 -2.25
CA LEU A 72 -0.36 8.77 -1.01
C LEU A 72 0.64 9.90 -1.29
N ILE A 73 0.12 11.07 -1.67
CA ILE A 73 0.94 12.23 -2.08
C ILE A 73 0.72 13.38 -1.08
N PRO A 74 1.77 13.87 -0.40
CA PRO A 74 1.70 14.98 0.57
C PRO A 74 1.53 16.35 -0.12
N TYR A 75 0.64 16.45 -1.09
CA TYR A 75 0.37 17.65 -1.86
C TYR A 75 -1.05 17.66 -2.44
N LYS A 76 -1.69 18.84 -2.49
CA LYS A 76 -3.08 19.00 -2.98
C LYS A 76 -3.13 18.98 -4.50
N LEU A 77 -3.29 17.81 -5.09
CA LEU A 77 -3.52 17.65 -6.53
C LEU A 77 -5.01 17.75 -6.87
N ARG A 78 -5.35 18.38 -7.99
CA ARG A 78 -6.76 18.38 -8.46
C ARG A 78 -7.21 16.99 -8.92
N THR A 79 -6.28 16.17 -9.41
CA THR A 79 -6.54 14.83 -9.95
C THR A 79 -7.01 13.84 -8.90
N VAL A 80 -6.65 13.99 -7.61
CA VAL A 80 -7.13 13.07 -6.56
C VAL A 80 -8.64 13.16 -6.33
N LYS A 81 -9.28 14.26 -6.75
CA LYS A 81 -10.74 14.43 -6.66
C LYS A 81 -11.54 13.44 -7.51
N ILE A 82 -10.92 12.60 -8.32
CA ILE A 82 -11.60 11.46 -8.95
C ILE A 82 -12.08 10.44 -7.90
N PHE A 83 -11.38 10.31 -6.77
CA PHE A 83 -11.73 9.40 -5.68
C PHE A 83 -12.78 10.01 -4.75
N ALA A 84 -13.74 9.20 -4.31
CA ALA A 84 -14.83 9.67 -3.45
C ALA A 84 -14.34 10.13 -2.08
N ILE A 85 -13.37 9.41 -1.51
CA ILE A 85 -12.79 9.72 -0.19
C ILE A 85 -12.14 11.12 -0.19
N GLU A 86 -11.42 11.48 -1.25
CA GLU A 86 -10.72 12.76 -1.41
C GLU A 86 -11.67 13.95 -1.56
N ARG A 87 -12.92 13.70 -1.97
CA ARG A 87 -13.97 14.73 -1.99
C ARG A 87 -14.68 14.85 -0.66
N LYS A 88 -14.81 13.74 0.08
CA LYS A 88 -15.60 13.66 1.32
C LYS A 88 -14.80 14.04 2.56
N TYR A 89 -13.51 13.71 2.58
CA TYR A 89 -12.59 13.89 3.72
C TYR A 89 -11.23 14.43 3.25
N PRO A 90 -11.19 15.61 2.58
CA PRO A 90 -9.97 16.13 1.97
C PRO A 90 -8.86 16.49 2.97
N GLU A 91 -9.22 16.81 4.22
CA GLU A 91 -8.26 17.18 5.27
C GLU A 91 -7.61 15.93 5.85
N GLU A 92 -8.42 14.93 6.20
CA GLU A 92 -7.96 13.62 6.71
C GLU A 92 -7.15 12.86 5.66
N CYS A 93 -7.48 13.02 4.37
CA CYS A 93 -6.65 12.50 3.27
C CYS A 93 -5.28 13.18 3.22
N MET A 94 -5.22 14.51 3.40
CA MET A 94 -3.94 15.21 3.45
C MET A 94 -3.12 14.80 4.69
N GLU A 95 -3.74 14.66 5.84
CA GLU A 95 -3.08 14.19 7.06
C GLU A 95 -2.47 12.80 6.87
N SER A 96 -3.24 11.86 6.30
CA SER A 96 -2.74 10.51 6.01
C SER A 96 -1.60 10.53 4.99
N ASN A 97 -1.68 11.40 3.97
CA ASN A 97 -0.61 11.54 2.99
C ASN A 97 0.68 12.10 3.61
N MET A 98 0.57 13.12 4.47
CA MET A 98 1.70 13.64 5.24
C MET A 98 2.30 12.56 6.16
N LYS A 99 1.42 11.78 6.83
CA LYS A 99 1.83 10.68 7.70
C LYS A 99 2.56 9.58 6.93
N SER A 100 2.13 9.28 5.70
CA SER A 100 2.80 8.31 4.83
C SER A 100 4.23 8.71 4.45
N LEU A 101 4.46 10.01 4.24
CA LEU A 101 5.80 10.54 4.05
C LEU A 101 6.63 10.38 5.33
N GLU A 102 6.08 10.74 6.48
CA GLU A 102 6.76 10.59 7.77
C GLU A 102 7.14 9.12 8.05
N ASP A 103 6.21 8.18 7.88
CA ASP A 103 6.47 6.74 8.05
C ASP A 103 7.56 6.23 7.10
N THR A 104 7.58 6.74 5.86
CA THR A 104 8.65 6.45 4.90
C THR A 104 9.99 6.96 5.40
N LEU A 105 10.06 8.20 5.89
CA LEU A 105 11.30 8.78 6.40
C LEU A 105 11.80 8.07 7.65
N ILE A 106 10.90 7.68 8.56
CA ILE A 106 11.24 6.87 9.74
C ILE A 106 11.85 5.55 9.30
N PHE A 107 11.18 4.82 8.39
CA PHE A 107 11.67 3.53 7.89
C PHE A 107 13.05 3.65 7.23
N LEU A 108 13.28 4.69 6.44
CA LEU A 108 14.57 4.92 5.78
C LEU A 108 15.69 5.28 6.77
N ASN A 109 15.38 5.94 7.89
CA ASN A 109 16.36 6.28 8.91
C ASN A 109 16.70 5.12 9.86
N GLU A 110 15.85 4.10 9.92
CA GLU A 110 16.10 2.87 10.70
C GLU A 110 17.05 1.88 10.00
N TRP A 111 17.38 2.13 8.73
CA TRP A 111 18.23 1.27 7.89
C TRP A 111 19.60 1.90 7.62
#